data_AF-A0A532CUM9-F1
#
_entry.id   AF-A0A532CUM9-F1
#
_cell.length_a   1.000
_cell.length_b   1.000
_cell.length_c   1.000
_cell.angle_alpha   90.00
_cell.angle_beta   90.00
_cell.angle_gamma   90.00
#
_symmetry.space_group_name_H-M   'P 1'
#
loop_
_entity.id
_entity.type
_entity.pdbx_description
1 polymer ?
#
loop_
_entity_poly.entity_id
_entity_poly.type
_entity_poly.pdbx_seq_one_letter_code
_entity_poly.pdbx_strand_id
1 'polypeptide(L)' 'MAKTATFGGSDVGYDMSLWYDSRPLKIGWFTMLAAVGAEVVFQRVFGYSHGLDSMTPEFETVWMGL' A
#
# COMPACT_ATOMS: atom_id res chain seq x y z
N MET A 1 39.42 -22.06 0.29
CA MET A 1 38.59 -21.98 -0.93
C MET A 1 37.37 -21.12 -0.60
N ALA A 2 37.36 -19.85 -0.98
CA ALA A 2 36.19 -18.98 -0.77
C ALA A 2 35.08 -19.40 -1.74
N LYS A 3 33.88 -19.70 -1.22
CA LYS A 3 32.71 -20.08 -2.03
C LYS A 3 32.09 -18.80 -2.60
N THR A 4 32.25 -18.58 -3.89
CA THR A 4 31.54 -17.55 -4.65
C THR A 4 30.04 -17.84 -4.62
N ALA A 5 29.24 -16.95 -4.03
CA ALA A 5 27.79 -17.03 -4.07
C ALA A 5 27.31 -16.66 -5.48
N THR A 6 27.03 -17.67 -6.29
CA THR A 6 26.36 -17.50 -7.59
C THR A 6 24.87 -17.28 -7.32
N PHE A 7 24.32 -16.17 -7.81
CA PHE A 7 22.88 -15.92 -7.86
C PHE A 7 22.27 -16.88 -8.90
N GLY A 8 21.94 -18.12 -8.48
CA GLY A 8 21.34 -19.10 -9.40
C GLY A 8 21.55 -20.59 -9.08
N GLY A 9 22.00 -20.97 -7.88
CA GLY A 9 22.15 -22.37 -7.50
C GLY A 9 20.95 -22.89 -6.69
N SER A 10 20.23 -23.86 -7.25
CA SER A 10 19.15 -24.61 -6.61
C SER A 10 19.64 -25.54 -5.49
N ASP A 11 18.73 -25.84 -4.55
CA ASP A 11 18.79 -26.90 -3.53
C ASP A 11 19.68 -26.68 -2.29
N VAL A 12 19.35 -25.66 -1.50
CA VAL A 12 19.36 -25.85 -0.04
C VAL A 12 18.01 -26.48 0.27
N GLY A 13 17.96 -27.76 0.67
CA GLY A 13 16.76 -28.60 0.83
C GLY A 13 15.78 -28.17 1.92
N TYR A 14 15.48 -26.87 2.01
CA TYR A 14 14.45 -26.30 2.84
C TYR A 14 13.28 -25.93 1.94
N ASP A 15 12.14 -26.57 2.16
CA ASP A 15 10.90 -26.19 1.50
C ASP A 15 10.50 -24.79 2.00
N MET A 16 10.81 -23.76 1.19
CA MET A 16 10.47 -22.37 1.51
C MET A 16 8.96 -22.16 1.66
N SER A 17 8.12 -23.02 1.08
CA SER A 17 6.66 -22.96 1.25
C SER A 17 6.20 -23.35 2.65
N LEU A 18 7.03 -24.05 3.43
CA LEU A 18 6.71 -24.47 4.79
C LEU A 18 6.82 -23.32 5.81
N TRP A 19 7.60 -22.27 5.51
CA TRP A 19 7.88 -21.18 6.45
C TRP A 19 7.58 -19.78 5.92
N TYR A 20 7.42 -19.59 4.60
CA TYR A 20 7.15 -18.28 4.01
C TYR A 20 5.82 -18.26 3.25
N ASP A 21 4.74 -17.97 3.99
CA ASP A 21 3.46 -17.63 3.38
C ASP A 21 3.41 -16.14 3.01
N SER A 22 3.50 -15.85 1.71
CA SER A 22 3.44 -14.48 1.18
C SER A 22 2.03 -13.90 1.07
N ARG A 23 0.97 -14.69 1.29
CA ARG A 23 -0.42 -14.24 1.19
C ARG A 23 -0.74 -13.03 2.08
N PRO A 24 -0.44 -13.03 3.40
CA PRO A 24 -0.71 -11.87 4.25
C PRO A 24 0.04 -10.61 3.79
N LEU A 25 1.29 -10.75 3.35
CA LEU A 25 2.07 -9.64 2.80
C LEU A 25 1.40 -9.04 1.56
N LYS A 26 0.97 -9.88 0.62
CA LYS A 26 0.28 -9.44 -0.60
C LYS A 26 -1.04 -8.75 -0.28
N ILE A 27 -1.83 -9.31 0.63
CA ILE A 27 -3.08 -8.69 1.10
C ILE A 27 -2.78 -7.31 1.68
N GLY A 28 -1.81 -7.19 2.59
CA GLY A 28 -1.40 -5.91 3.17
C GLY A 28 -0.93 -4.90 2.13
N TRP A 29 -0.18 -5.34 1.13
CA TRP A 29 0.24 -4.49 0.02
C TRP A 29 -0.93 -3.98 -0.82
N PHE A 30 -1.87 -4.86 -1.18
CA PHE A 30 -3.04 -4.47 -1.96
C PHE A 30 -4.00 -3.59 -1.16
N THR A 31 -4.14 -3.80 0.16
CA THR A 31 -4.97 -2.91 1.00
C THR A 31 -4.34 -1.51 1.11
N MET A 32 -3.02 -1.41 1.27
CA MET A 32 -2.33 -0.12 1.25
C MET A 32 -2.50 0.59 -0.10
N LEU A 33 -2.33 -0.11 -1.21
CA LEU A 33 -2.55 0.46 -2.54
C LEU A 33 -4.00 0.92 -2.74
N ALA A 34 -4.97 0.15 -2.24
CA ALA A 34 -6.38 0.53 -2.32
C ALA A 34 -6.69 1.78 -1.47
N ALA A 35 -6.15 1.87 -0.26
CA ALA A 35 -6.33 3.02 0.62
C ALA A 35 -5.75 4.30 0.00
N VAL A 36 -4.51 4.24 -0.50
CA VAL A 36 -3.87 5.37 -1.18
C VAL A 36 -4.59 5.72 -2.48
N GLY A 37 -5.05 4.72 -3.23
CA GLY A 37 -5.84 4.94 -4.44
C GLY A 37 -7.18 5.63 -4.15
N ALA A 38 -7.86 5.23 -3.08
CA ALA A 38 -9.09 5.87 -2.63
C ALA A 38 -8.86 7.34 -2.25
N GLU A 39 -7.79 7.63 -1.53
CA GLU A 39 -7.36 9.01 -1.20
C GLU A 39 -7.14 9.87 -2.46
N VAL A 40 -6.39 9.38 -3.44
CA VAL A 40 -6.16 10.12 -4.69
C VAL A 40 -7.47 10.42 -5.42
N VAL A 41 -8.40 9.46 -5.46
CA VAL A 41 -9.72 9.67 -6.06
C VAL A 41 -10.54 10.67 -5.26
N PHE A 42 -10.53 10.56 -3.93
CA PHE A 42 -11.21 11.50 -3.04
C PHE A 42 -10.72 12.93 -3.26
N GLN A 43 -9.40 13.15 -3.25
CA GLN A 43 -8.80 14.45 -3.53
C GLN A 43 -9.12 14.94 -4.95
N ARG A 44 -9.21 14.05 -5.94
CA ARG A 44 -9.58 14.42 -7.31
C ARG A 44 -11.02 14.91 -7.43
N VAL A 45 -11.94 14.35 -6.65
CA VAL A 45 -13.37 14.66 -6.66
C VAL A 45 -13.67 15.90 -5.80
N PHE A 46 -13.11 15.97 -4.59
CA PHE A 46 -13.46 17.00 -3.60
C PHE A 46 -12.41 18.10 -3.44
N GLY A 47 -11.20 17.94 -3.98
CA GLY A 47 -10.08 18.89 -3.80
C GLY A 47 -10.39 20.29 -4.30
N TYR A 48 -10.87 20.40 -5.55
CA TYR A 48 -11.21 21.69 -6.14
C TYR A 48 -12.53 22.27 -5.64
N SER A 49 -13.47 21.42 -5.22
CA SER A 49 -14.84 21.85 -4.90
C SER A 49 -14.99 22.21 -3.43
N HIS A 50 -14.51 21.36 -2.52
CA HIS A 50 -14.73 21.51 -1.07
C HIS A 50 -13.42 21.53 -0.27
N GLY A 51 -12.26 21.46 -0.93
CA GLY A 51 -10.94 21.36 -0.30
C GLY A 51 -10.09 22.63 -0.34
N LEU A 52 -10.53 23.68 -1.05
CA LEU A 52 -9.72 24.89 -1.26
C LEU A 52 -9.81 25.90 -0.13
N ASP A 53 -10.98 26.02 0.50
CA ASP A 53 -11.24 26.96 1.60
C ASP A 53 -11.63 26.21 2.87
N SER A 54 -10.69 26.14 3.81
CA SER A 54 -10.84 25.42 5.06
C SER A 54 -11.79 26.08 6.06
N MET A 55 -12.22 27.32 5.82
CA MET A 55 -13.12 28.04 6.72
C MET A 55 -14.60 27.79 6.39
N THR A 56 -14.88 27.07 5.30
CA THR A 56 -16.25 26.76 4.88
C THR A 56 -16.82 25.56 5.65
N PRO A 57 -18.15 25.55 5.93
CA PRO A 57 -18.78 24.40 6.57
C PRO A 57 -18.71 23.12 5.71
N GLU A 58 -18.64 23.30 4.39
CA GLU A 58 -18.43 22.25 3.40
C GLU A 58 -17.11 21.50 3.64
N PHE A 59 -16.03 22.23 3.89
CA PHE A 59 -14.74 21.64 4.24
C PHE A 59 -14.80 20.82 5.53
N GLU A 60 -15.44 21.34 6.58
CA GLU A 60 -15.59 20.63 7.85
C GLU A 60 -16.27 19.26 7.64
N THR A 61 -17.38 19.24 6.88
CA THR A 61 -18.15 18.01 6.66
C THR A 61 -17.45 16.98 5.76
N VAL A 62 -16.69 17.44 4.76
CA VAL A 62 -16.10 16.57 3.74
C VAL A 62 -14.65 16.19 4.08
N TRP A 63 -13.86 17.11 4.63
CA TRP A 63 -12.43 16.93 4.88
C TRP A 63 -12.08 16.70 6.34
N MET A 64 -12.75 17.35 7.29
CA MET A 64 -12.48 17.14 8.73
C MET A 64 -13.31 16.01 9.35
N GLY A 65 -14.37 15.56 8.68
CA GLY A 65 -15.19 14.43 9.10
C GLY A 65 -14.65 13.04 8.71
N LEU A 66 -13.55 12.97 7.97
CA LEU A 66 -12.81 11.75 7.63
C LEU A 66 -11.98 11.26 8.83
#